data_AF-A0A0M4QBC8-F1
#
_entry.id   AF-A0A0M4QBC8-F1
#
_cell.length_a   1.000
_cell.length_b   1.000
_cell.length_c   1.000
_cell.angle_alpha   90.00
_cell.angle_beta   90.00
_cell.angle_gamma   90.00
#
_symmetry.space_group_name_H-M   'P 1'
#
loop_
_entity.id
_entity.type
_entity.pdbx_description
1 polymer ?
#
loop_
_entity_poly.entity_id
_entity_poly.type
_entity_poly.pdbx_seq_one_letter_code
_entity_poly.pdbx_strand_id
1 'polypeptide(L)'
;MPEPGIGRRLDQPRVGRRRFEVDPDGFARFSERIARFLGTGRFLAIQTVIVVVWIALNLVAWSIQWDPYPFILLNLAFSTQAAYAAPLILLAQNRQDDRDRIALDEDRRRAERTKADTEFLARELAALRLAVGETASRDYLRGELEKLGDRFDDAVARSRGEELPVEPGARKKMRKKER
;
A
#
# COMPACT_ATOMS: atom_id res chain seq x y z
N MET A 1 8.94 7.98 66.81
CA MET A 1 9.70 7.48 65.65
C MET A 1 8.83 7.64 64.40
N PRO A 2 9.00 8.70 63.59
CA PRO A 2 8.49 8.77 62.23
C PRO A 2 9.59 8.46 61.19
N GLU A 3 9.21 7.69 60.16
CA GLU A 3 10.01 7.12 59.07
C GLU A 3 10.78 8.17 58.22
N PRO A 4 12.01 7.88 57.75
CA PRO A 4 12.74 8.74 56.83
C PRO A 4 12.21 8.64 55.39
N GLY A 5 11.96 9.80 54.78
CA GLY A 5 11.41 9.95 53.44
C GLY A 5 12.24 9.29 52.33
N ILE A 6 11.53 8.68 51.39
CA ILE A 6 12.05 7.96 50.23
C ILE A 6 12.97 8.87 49.39
N GLY A 7 14.24 8.47 49.31
CA GLY A 7 15.28 9.13 48.52
C GLY A 7 14.92 9.24 47.05
N ARG A 8 15.00 10.47 46.55
CA ARG A 8 14.94 10.85 45.14
C ARG A 8 16.01 10.05 44.38
N ARG A 9 15.59 9.12 43.51
CA ARG A 9 16.51 8.26 42.75
C ARG A 9 17.39 9.12 41.82
N LEU A 10 18.70 9.09 42.08
CA LEU A 10 19.75 9.82 41.37
C LEU A 10 20.20 9.14 40.07
N ASP A 11 19.47 8.11 39.61
CA ASP A 11 19.94 7.20 38.57
C ASP A 11 19.38 7.50 37.16
N GLN A 12 18.79 8.68 36.98
CA GLN A 12 18.27 9.10 35.69
C GLN A 12 19.27 10.07 35.05
N PRO A 13 20.08 9.64 34.05
CA PRO A 13 20.98 10.55 33.37
C PRO A 13 20.13 11.61 32.66
N ARG A 14 20.25 12.87 33.10
CA ARG A 14 19.70 14.02 32.38
C ARG A 14 20.52 14.21 31.12
N VAL A 15 20.20 13.45 30.08
CA VAL A 15 20.76 13.65 28.74
C VAL A 15 20.11 14.91 28.17
N GLY A 16 20.64 16.07 28.56
CA GLY A 16 20.34 17.36 27.94
C GLY A 16 20.91 17.44 26.54
N ARG A 17 20.44 16.57 25.64
CA ARG A 17 20.76 16.67 24.21
C ARG A 17 19.91 17.80 23.67
N ARG A 18 20.48 19.01 23.69
CA ARG A 18 19.99 20.16 22.94
C ARG A 18 20.04 19.77 21.46
N ARG A 19 19.03 19.04 20.99
CA ARG A 19 18.82 18.83 19.55
C ARG A 19 18.55 20.23 19.02
N PHE A 20 19.42 20.70 18.14
CA PHE A 20 19.02 21.73 17.19
C PHE A 20 17.89 21.09 16.36
N GLU A 21 16.66 21.22 16.86
CA GLU A 21 15.45 20.81 16.18
C GLU A 21 15.26 21.83 15.07
N VAL A 22 15.99 21.62 13.97
CA VAL A 22 15.78 22.33 12.73
C VAL A 22 14.35 22.01 12.33
N ASP A 23 13.46 22.99 12.47
CA ASP A 23 12.03 22.86 12.22
C ASP A 23 11.80 22.20 10.84
N PRO A 24 11.41 20.91 10.82
CA PRO A 24 11.38 20.13 9.60
C PRO A 24 10.34 20.64 8.60
N ASP A 25 9.33 21.38 9.08
CA ASP A 25 8.23 21.92 8.28
C ASP A 25 8.62 23.22 7.55
N GLY A 26 9.50 24.03 8.14
CA GLY A 26 10.08 25.20 7.49
C GLY A 26 11.02 24.80 6.35
N PHE A 27 11.89 23.83 6.61
CA PHE A 27 12.86 23.34 5.63
C PHE A 27 12.20 22.58 4.47
N ALA A 28 11.14 21.81 4.74
CA ALA A 28 10.40 21.09 3.70
C ALA A 28 9.81 22.03 2.64
N ARG A 29 9.13 23.11 3.07
CA ARG A 29 8.54 24.11 2.17
C ARG A 29 9.58 24.89 1.39
N PHE A 30 10.71 25.21 2.02
CA PHE A 30 11.85 25.85 1.36
C PHE A 30 12.46 24.94 0.28
N SER A 31 12.66 23.67 0.61
CA SER A 31 13.19 22.66 -0.31
C SER A 31 12.29 22.45 -1.51
N GLU A 32 10.97 22.41 -1.32
CA GLU A 32 10.00 22.27 -2.42
C GLU A 32 10.02 23.47 -3.38
N ARG A 33 10.26 24.68 -2.85
CA ARG A 33 10.41 25.88 -3.67
C ARG A 33 11.73 25.86 -4.46
N ILE A 34 12.82 25.44 -3.83
CA ILE A 34 14.12 25.25 -4.47
C ILE A 34 14.05 24.17 -5.55
N ALA A 35 13.41 23.02 -5.28
CA ALA A 35 13.28 21.92 -6.22
C ALA A 35 12.54 22.35 -7.49
N ARG A 36 11.44 23.10 -7.35
CA ARG A 36 10.72 23.67 -8.51
C ARG A 36 11.54 24.70 -9.26
N PHE A 37 12.35 25.48 -8.55
CA PHE A 37 13.20 26.51 -9.13
C PHE A 37 14.39 25.94 -9.91
N LEU A 38 15.09 24.95 -9.34
CA LEU A 38 16.23 24.26 -9.96
C LEU A 38 15.79 23.31 -11.09
N GLY A 39 14.64 22.66 -10.97
CA GLY A 39 14.10 21.77 -12.00
C GLY A 39 13.59 22.48 -13.26
N THR A 40 13.35 23.79 -13.17
CA THR A 40 12.98 24.60 -14.33
C THR A 40 14.25 25.23 -14.90
N GLY A 41 14.55 25.06 -16.19
CA GLY A 41 15.73 25.65 -16.87
C GLY A 41 15.87 27.19 -16.76
N ARG A 42 14.91 27.86 -16.13
CA ARG A 42 14.93 29.28 -15.73
C ARG A 42 16.11 29.62 -14.83
N PHE A 43 16.55 28.74 -13.92
CA PHE A 43 17.70 29.03 -13.07
C PHE A 43 18.98 29.24 -13.89
N LEU A 44 19.25 28.31 -14.82
CA LEU A 44 20.39 28.40 -15.73
C LEU A 44 20.32 29.66 -16.59
N ALA A 45 19.14 29.99 -17.13
CA ALA A 45 18.95 31.21 -17.92
C ALA A 45 19.29 32.49 -17.12
N ILE A 46 18.80 32.61 -15.88
CA ILE A 46 19.11 33.75 -15.01
C ILE A 46 20.62 33.81 -14.69
N GLN A 47 21.24 32.67 -14.37
CA GLN A 47 22.68 32.59 -14.09
C GLN A 47 23.51 33.04 -15.29
N THR A 48 23.18 32.59 -16.51
CA THR A 48 23.87 33.02 -17.73
C THR A 48 23.72 34.52 -17.97
N VAL A 49 22.52 35.07 -17.78
CA VAL A 49 22.28 36.52 -17.93
C VAL A 49 23.14 37.31 -16.95
N ILE A 50 23.26 36.88 -15.69
CA ILE A 50 24.11 37.55 -14.69
C ILE A 50 25.58 37.56 -15.14
N VAL A 51 26.10 36.43 -15.62
CA VAL A 51 27.48 36.34 -16.13
C VAL A 51 27.71 37.26 -17.33
N VAL A 52 26.78 37.25 -18.29
CA VAL A 52 26.86 38.12 -19.49
C VAL A 52 26.84 39.59 -19.10
N VAL A 53 25.95 39.99 -18.19
CA VAL A 53 25.86 41.36 -17.68
C VAL A 53 27.14 41.76 -16.95
N TRP A 54 27.72 40.87 -16.13
CA TRP A 54 28.98 41.14 -15.44
C TRP A 54 30.12 41.41 -16.42
N ILE A 55 30.27 40.55 -17.43
CA ILE A 55 31.29 40.72 -18.49
C ILE A 55 31.04 42.04 -19.24
N ALA A 56 29.79 42.32 -19.63
CA ALA A 56 29.43 43.54 -20.35
C ALA A 56 29.72 44.81 -19.54
N LEU A 57 29.36 44.83 -18.25
CA LEU A 57 29.67 45.96 -17.35
C LEU A 57 31.18 46.17 -17.22
N ASN A 58 31.97 45.10 -17.15
CA ASN A 58 33.42 45.22 -17.08
C ASN A 58 34.03 45.76 -18.38
N LEU A 59 33.51 45.34 -19.54
CA LEU A 59 33.95 45.82 -20.85
C LEU A 59 33.62 47.31 -21.07
N VAL A 60 32.45 47.77 -20.62
CA VAL A 60 32.06 49.20 -20.74
C VAL A 60 32.79 50.07 -19.72
N ALA A 61 33.08 49.55 -18.52
CA ALA A 61 33.83 50.24 -17.48
C ALA A 61 35.36 50.17 -17.70
N TRP A 62 35.83 50.36 -18.94
CA TRP A 62 37.23 50.20 -19.32
C TRP A 62 38.20 51.12 -18.55
N SER A 63 37.71 52.25 -18.03
CA SER A 63 38.54 53.17 -17.22
C SER A 63 38.74 52.73 -15.77
N ILE A 64 37.87 51.88 -15.21
CA ILE A 64 37.90 51.47 -13.80
C ILE A 64 38.35 50.00 -13.66
N GLN A 65 38.21 49.19 -14.73
CA GLN A 65 38.67 47.79 -14.83
C GLN A 65 38.47 47.00 -13.52
N TRP A 66 37.24 46.97 -13.01
CA TRP A 66 36.97 46.46 -11.67
C TRP A 66 37.23 44.94 -11.53
N ASP A 67 37.26 44.20 -12.65
CA ASP A 67 37.61 42.78 -12.71
C ASP A 67 38.30 42.47 -14.07
N PRO A 68 39.59 42.81 -14.25
CA PRO A 68 40.29 42.66 -15.51
C PRO A 68 40.37 41.19 -15.94
N TYR A 69 40.41 40.93 -17.26
CA TYR A 69 40.64 39.59 -17.79
C TYR A 69 41.89 38.96 -17.13
N PRO A 70 41.80 37.79 -16.46
CA PRO A 70 40.82 36.70 -16.63
C PRO A 70 39.60 36.65 -15.67
N PHE A 71 39.10 37.77 -15.16
CA PHE A 71 37.92 37.87 -14.27
C PHE A 71 38.08 37.09 -12.94
N ILE A 72 39.04 37.51 -12.11
CA ILE A 72 39.38 36.84 -10.85
C ILE A 72 38.23 36.86 -9.84
N LEU A 73 37.46 37.95 -9.78
CA LEU A 73 36.36 38.08 -8.82
C LEU A 73 35.19 37.17 -9.21
N LEU A 74 34.86 37.11 -10.49
CA LEU A 74 33.87 36.18 -11.01
C LEU A 74 34.29 34.73 -10.73
N ASN A 75 35.56 34.38 -10.98
CA ASN A 75 36.06 33.05 -10.72
C ASN A 75 36.04 32.69 -9.21
N LEU A 76 36.37 33.64 -8.35
CA LEU A 76 36.31 33.47 -6.90
C LEU A 76 34.86 33.22 -6.44
N ALA A 77 33.91 34.00 -6.96
CA ALA A 77 32.49 33.82 -6.67
C ALA A 77 31.98 32.44 -7.10
N PHE A 78 32.33 31.97 -8.30
CA PHE A 78 31.99 30.62 -8.76
C PHE A 78 32.62 29.52 -7.90
N SER A 79 33.88 29.72 -7.47
CA SER A 79 34.58 28.78 -6.58
C SER A 79 33.87 28.66 -5.23
N THR A 80 33.47 29.79 -4.64
CA THR A 80 32.67 29.80 -3.40
C THR A 80 31.29 29.20 -3.61
N GLN A 81 30.62 29.50 -4.74
CA GLN A 81 29.32 28.93 -5.07
C GLN A 81 29.37 27.40 -5.14
N ALA A 82 30.38 26.85 -5.82
CA ALA A 82 30.60 25.40 -5.90
C ALA A 82 30.91 24.79 -4.52
N ALA A 83 31.74 25.46 -3.71
CA ALA A 83 32.10 25.00 -2.37
C ALA A 83 30.88 24.92 -1.42
N TYR A 84 29.95 25.87 -1.50
CA TYR A 84 28.73 25.85 -0.69
C TYR A 84 27.62 24.97 -1.27
N ALA A 85 27.65 24.66 -2.57
CA ALA A 85 26.70 23.75 -3.19
C ALA A 85 26.80 22.33 -2.62
N ALA A 86 28.02 21.81 -2.42
CA ALA A 86 28.24 20.45 -1.91
C ALA A 86 27.50 20.14 -0.57
N PRO A 87 27.65 20.94 0.51
CA PRO A 87 26.93 20.69 1.76
C PRO A 87 25.41 20.88 1.64
N LEU A 88 24.95 21.83 0.81
CA LEU A 88 23.52 22.02 0.54
C LEU A 88 22.90 20.81 -0.16
N ILE A 89 23.60 20.27 -1.17
CA ILE A 89 23.20 19.07 -1.90
C ILE A 89 23.19 17.87 -0.94
N LEU A 90 24.20 17.71 -0.09
CA LEU A 90 24.24 16.63 0.90
C LEU A 90 23.07 16.69 1.90
N LEU A 91 22.70 17.89 2.36
CA LEU A 91 21.52 18.07 3.21
C LEU A 91 20.22 17.75 2.48
N ALA A 92 20.11 18.11 1.20
CA ALA A 92 18.96 17.76 0.38
C ALA A 92 18.87 16.25 0.14
N GLN A 93 20.01 15.60 -0.14
CA GLN A 93 20.13 14.16 -0.36
C GLN A 93 19.78 13.37 0.89
N ASN A 94 20.35 13.70 2.05
CA ASN A 94 20.02 13.01 3.31
C ASN A 94 18.50 12.99 3.59
N ARG A 95 17.80 14.08 3.26
CA ARG A 95 16.33 14.13 3.41
C ARG A 95 15.57 13.36 2.35
N GLN A 96 16.10 13.25 1.13
CA GLN A 96 15.53 12.39 0.11
C GLN A 96 15.68 10.92 0.54
N ASP A 97 16.87 10.53 0.98
CA ASP A 97 17.16 9.17 1.47
C ASP A 97 16.26 8.77 2.66
N ASP A 98 16.03 9.69 3.61
CA ASP A 98 15.12 9.46 4.74
C ASP A 98 13.67 9.23 4.27
N ARG A 99 13.18 10.01 3.31
CA ARG A 99 11.83 9.84 2.75
C ARG A 99 11.72 8.54 1.96
N ASP A 100 12.72 8.25 1.13
CA ASP A 100 12.77 7.04 0.30
C ASP A 100 12.81 5.80 1.17
N ARG A 101 13.54 5.85 2.30
CA ARG A 101 13.55 4.78 3.29
C ARG A 101 12.17 4.53 3.90
N ILE A 102 11.47 5.59 4.31
CA ILE A 102 10.10 5.47 4.88
C ILE A 102 9.16 4.88 3.83
N ALA A 103 9.21 5.36 2.60
CA ALA A 103 8.39 4.85 1.51
C ALA A 103 8.66 3.36 1.23
N LEU A 104 9.93 2.94 1.22
CA LEU A 104 10.32 1.54 1.05
C LEU A 104 9.85 0.65 2.20
N ASP A 105 9.93 1.12 3.45
CA ASP A 105 9.48 0.36 4.62
C ASP A 105 7.94 0.23 4.63
N GLU A 106 7.20 1.26 4.20
CA GLU A 106 5.76 1.15 3.99
C GLU A 106 5.40 0.15 2.90
N ASP A 107 6.10 0.21 1.76
CA ASP A 107 5.86 -0.70 0.63
C ASP A 107 6.11 -2.16 1.03
N ARG A 108 7.21 -2.44 1.76
CA ARG A 108 7.48 -3.76 2.34
C ARG A 108 6.35 -4.24 3.25
N ARG A 109 5.86 -3.39 4.16
CA ARG A 109 4.74 -3.74 5.04
C ARG A 109 3.45 -4.02 4.27
N ARG A 110 3.18 -3.26 3.19
CA ARG A 110 2.02 -3.50 2.32
C ARG A 110 2.17 -4.82 1.57
N ALA A 111 3.36 -5.13 1.06
CA ALA A 111 3.64 -6.40 0.39
C ALA A 111 3.47 -7.60 1.32
N GLU A 112 3.96 -7.51 2.57
CA GLU A 112 3.78 -8.55 3.59
C GLU A 112 2.30 -8.79 3.90
N ARG A 113 1.50 -7.73 4.08
CA ARG A 113 0.05 -7.83 4.31
C ARG A 113 -0.66 -8.45 3.12
N THR A 114 -0.37 -7.97 1.92
CA THR A 114 -0.98 -8.49 0.68
C THR A 114 -0.65 -9.98 0.50
N LYS A 115 0.58 -10.39 0.82
CA LYS A 115 0.97 -11.80 0.80
C LYS A 115 0.18 -12.61 1.82
N ALA A 116 0.06 -12.14 3.06
CA ALA A 116 -0.71 -12.82 4.11
C ALA A 116 -2.20 -12.94 3.73
N ASP A 117 -2.81 -11.88 3.19
CA ASP A 117 -4.19 -11.88 2.72
C ASP A 117 -4.39 -12.87 1.57
N THR A 118 -3.43 -12.95 0.64
CA THR A 118 -3.47 -13.90 -0.47
C THR A 118 -3.35 -15.34 0.02
N GLU A 119 -2.45 -15.61 0.98
CA GLU A 119 -2.32 -16.93 1.60
C GLU A 119 -3.59 -17.32 2.38
N PHE A 120 -4.21 -16.37 3.07
CA PHE A 120 -5.48 -16.58 3.76
C PHE A 120 -6.59 -16.93 2.77
N LEU A 121 -6.78 -16.11 1.73
CA LEU A 121 -7.77 -16.36 0.68
C LEU A 121 -7.53 -17.69 -0.04
N ALA A 122 -6.27 -18.07 -0.28
CA ALA A 122 -5.95 -19.36 -0.90
C ALA A 122 -6.34 -20.54 0.01
N ARG A 123 -6.13 -20.44 1.33
CA ARG A 123 -6.56 -21.46 2.30
C ARG A 123 -8.07 -21.55 2.41
N GLU A 124 -8.76 -20.41 2.49
CA GLU A 124 -10.22 -20.34 2.50
C GLU A 124 -10.81 -20.92 1.20
N LEU A 125 -10.23 -20.58 0.05
CA LEU A 125 -10.66 -21.14 -1.24
C LEU A 125 -10.44 -22.66 -1.31
N ALA A 126 -9.34 -23.16 -0.77
CA ALA A 126 -9.07 -24.59 -0.69
C ALA A 126 -10.08 -25.31 0.23
N ALA A 127 -10.38 -24.73 1.40
CA ALA A 127 -11.40 -25.24 2.31
C ALA A 127 -12.80 -25.23 1.69
N LEU A 128 -13.18 -24.13 1.02
CA LEU A 128 -14.42 -24.01 0.29
C LEU A 128 -14.51 -25.04 -0.84
N ARG A 129 -13.43 -25.25 -1.60
CA ARG A 129 -13.38 -26.27 -2.66
C ARG A 129 -13.59 -27.68 -2.12
N LEU A 130 -13.00 -28.01 -0.96
CA LEU A 130 -13.21 -29.32 -0.33
C LEU A 130 -14.65 -29.48 0.14
N ALA A 131 -15.21 -28.49 0.84
CA ALA A 131 -16.60 -28.51 1.30
C ALA A 131 -17.62 -28.63 0.15
N VAL A 132 -17.41 -27.91 -0.96
CA VAL A 132 -18.22 -28.03 -2.18
C VAL A 132 -18.01 -29.39 -2.85
N GLY A 133 -16.78 -29.91 -2.88
CA GLY A 133 -16.47 -31.23 -3.42
C GLY A 133 -17.18 -32.37 -2.68
N GLU A 134 -17.32 -32.27 -1.36
CA GLU A 134 -18.04 -33.25 -0.53
C GLU A 134 -19.56 -33.16 -0.70
N THR A 135 -20.12 -31.94 -0.77
CA THR A 135 -21.58 -31.72 -0.87
C THR A 135 -22.16 -31.91 -2.28
N ALA A 136 -21.36 -31.69 -3.33
CA ALA A 136 -21.72 -31.97 -4.72
C ALA A 136 -21.06 -33.26 -5.25
N SER A 137 -21.04 -34.31 -4.43
CA SER A 137 -20.56 -35.61 -4.90
C SER A 137 -21.40 -36.08 -6.09
N ARG A 138 -20.73 -36.58 -7.15
CA ARG A 138 -21.36 -37.03 -8.39
C ARG A 138 -22.48 -38.05 -8.14
N ASP A 139 -22.32 -38.87 -7.11
CA ASP A 139 -23.30 -39.88 -6.72
C ASP A 139 -24.56 -39.27 -6.07
N TYR A 140 -24.44 -38.18 -5.33
CA TYR A 140 -25.59 -37.43 -4.82
C TYR A 140 -26.37 -36.76 -5.94
N LEU A 141 -25.66 -36.08 -6.86
CA LEU A 141 -26.27 -35.49 -8.06
C LEU A 141 -26.93 -36.55 -8.94
N ARG A 142 -26.30 -37.73 -9.10
CA ARG A 142 -26.85 -38.85 -9.85
C ARG A 142 -28.09 -39.42 -9.16
N GLY A 143 -28.05 -39.64 -7.86
CA GLY A 143 -29.19 -40.14 -7.10
C GLY A 143 -30.37 -39.17 -7.10
N GLU A 144 -30.12 -37.86 -7.06
CA GLU A 144 -31.20 -36.87 -7.12
C GLU A 144 -31.75 -36.69 -8.53
N LEU A 145 -30.92 -36.82 -9.58
CA LEU A 145 -31.38 -36.92 -10.97
C LEU A 145 -32.21 -38.18 -11.23
N GLU A 146 -31.82 -39.32 -10.66
CA GLU A 146 -32.52 -40.60 -10.79
C GLU A 146 -33.87 -40.55 -10.08
N LYS A 147 -33.94 -40.01 -8.85
CA LYS A 147 -35.21 -39.74 -8.16
C LYS A 147 -36.11 -38.74 -8.89
N LEU A 148 -35.53 -37.77 -9.60
CA LEU A 148 -36.32 -36.83 -10.41
C LEU A 148 -36.85 -37.53 -11.65
N GLY A 149 -36.03 -38.37 -12.30
CA GLY A 149 -36.41 -39.23 -13.42
C GLY A 149 -37.55 -40.18 -13.06
N ASP A 150 -37.41 -40.91 -11.96
CA ASP A 150 -38.45 -41.82 -11.45
C ASP A 150 -39.76 -41.07 -11.18
N ARG A 151 -39.70 -39.87 -10.59
CA ARG A 151 -40.90 -39.03 -10.36
C ARG A 151 -41.56 -38.58 -11.67
N PHE A 152 -40.77 -38.28 -12.70
CA PHE A 152 -41.29 -37.95 -14.02
C PHE A 152 -41.92 -39.18 -14.69
N ASP A 153 -41.26 -40.34 -14.65
CA ASP A 153 -41.80 -41.59 -15.20
C ASP A 153 -43.08 -42.01 -14.49
N ASP A 154 -43.15 -41.88 -13.16
CA ASP A 154 -44.37 -42.09 -12.37
C ASP A 154 -45.50 -41.13 -12.77
N ALA A 155 -45.17 -39.86 -13.03
CA ALA A 155 -46.14 -38.86 -13.48
C ALA A 155 -46.60 -39.12 -14.92
N VAL A 156 -45.71 -39.63 -15.77
CA VAL A 156 -46.00 -40.06 -17.14
C VAL A 156 -46.85 -41.33 -17.13
N ALA A 157 -46.56 -42.30 -16.26
CA ALA A 157 -47.35 -43.53 -16.11
C ALA A 157 -48.74 -43.24 -15.56
N ARG A 158 -48.85 -42.34 -14.55
CA ARG A 158 -50.14 -41.85 -14.03
C ARG A 158 -50.94 -41.07 -15.06
N SER A 159 -50.29 -40.35 -15.98
CA SER A 159 -50.98 -39.69 -17.09
C SER A 159 -51.27 -40.62 -18.27
N ARG A 160 -50.57 -41.75 -18.39
CA ARG A 160 -50.80 -42.80 -19.41
C ARG A 160 -51.85 -43.84 -19.01
N GLY A 161 -52.21 -43.95 -17.73
CA GLY A 161 -53.44 -44.61 -17.27
C GLY A 161 -53.41 -46.14 -17.32
N GLU A 162 -52.60 -46.78 -16.48
CA GLU A 162 -52.74 -48.22 -16.21
C GLU A 162 -53.40 -48.46 -14.84
N GLU A 163 -54.62 -48.98 -14.88
CA GLU A 163 -55.38 -49.47 -13.72
C GLU A 163 -54.72 -50.74 -13.15
N LEU A 164 -54.41 -50.76 -11.85
CA LEU A 164 -54.03 -52.00 -11.15
C LEU A 164 -55.25 -52.94 -11.01
N PRO A 165 -55.09 -54.27 -11.17
CA PRO A 165 -56.20 -55.21 -11.04
C PRO A 165 -56.59 -55.38 -9.56
N VAL A 166 -57.82 -55.04 -9.22
CA VAL A 166 -58.44 -55.27 -7.91
C VAL A 166 -58.97 -56.71 -7.86
N GLU A 167 -58.41 -57.55 -6.99
CA GLU A 167 -58.90 -58.90 -6.69
C GLU A 167 -60.27 -58.86 -5.94
N PRO A 168 -61.31 -59.59 -6.40
CA PRO A 168 -62.58 -59.66 -5.69
C PRO A 168 -62.78 -61.01 -5.00
N GLY A 169 -62.82 -61.06 -3.66
CA GLY A 169 -63.46 -62.21 -3.00
C GLY A 169 -63.05 -62.57 -1.58
N ALA A 170 -63.38 -61.74 -0.57
CA ALA A 170 -63.40 -62.22 0.82
C ALA A 170 -64.36 -61.43 1.74
N ARG A 171 -65.62 -61.22 1.32
CA ARG A 171 -66.69 -60.76 2.23
C ARG A 171 -67.85 -61.75 2.23
N LYS A 172 -67.68 -62.89 2.92
CA LYS A 172 -68.83 -63.77 3.26
C LYS A 172 -68.55 -64.75 4.42
N LYS A 173 -68.11 -64.27 5.58
CA LYS A 173 -68.18 -65.03 6.86
C LYS A 173 -68.42 -64.12 8.07
N MET A 174 -69.51 -63.35 8.05
CA MET A 174 -70.08 -62.72 9.26
C MET A 174 -71.62 -62.73 9.17
N ARG A 175 -72.23 -63.92 9.11
CA ARG A 175 -73.68 -64.05 9.36
C ARG A 175 -74.08 -65.50 9.67
N LYS A 176 -73.52 -66.10 10.72
CA LYS A 176 -74.14 -67.28 11.39
C LYS A 176 -73.45 -67.57 12.72
N LYS A 177 -73.78 -66.79 13.75
CA LYS A 177 -73.62 -67.22 15.15
C LYS A 177 -74.71 -66.55 15.99
N GLU A 178 -75.94 -66.91 15.64
CA GLU A 178 -77.11 -66.66 16.48
C GLU A 178 -77.95 -67.94 16.40
N ARG A 179 -77.73 -68.81 17.39
CA ARG A 179 -78.60 -69.88 17.91
C ARG A 179 -77.81 -70.68 18.93
#